data_AF-A0A2A5B9A0-F1
#
_entry.id   AF-A0A2A5B9A0-F1
#
_cell.length_a   1.000
_cell.length_b   1.000
_cell.length_c   1.000
_cell.angle_alpha   90.00
_cell.angle_beta   90.00
_cell.angle_gamma   90.00
#
_symmetry.space_group_name_H-M   'P 1'
#
loop_
_entity.id
_entity.type
_entity.pdbx_description
1 polymer ?
#
loop_
_entity_poly.entity_id
_entity_poly.type
_entity_poly.pdbx_seq_one_letter_code
_entity_poly.pdbx_strand_id
1 'polypeptide(L)' 'MKQILLTAFCIFISCVSYSQQISITITDSLTNEYLPFATVYLKNTGIGTTSNFNGKAELKLKKKERKTP' A
#
# COMPACT_ATOMS: atom_id res chain seq x y z
N MET A 1 34.29 -11.03 11.23
CA MET A 1 33.41 -9.83 11.30
C MET A 1 32.50 -9.66 10.09
N LYS A 2 33.01 -9.78 8.85
CA LYS A 2 32.22 -9.63 7.61
C LYS A 2 31.02 -10.59 7.51
N GLN A 3 31.16 -11.84 7.98
CA GLN A 3 30.06 -12.82 7.99
C GLN A 3 28.94 -12.44 8.99
N ILE A 4 29.30 -11.92 10.16
CA ILE A 4 28.33 -11.47 11.17
C ILE A 4 27.53 -10.27 10.64
N LEU A 5 28.21 -9.34 9.95
CA LEU A 5 27.56 -8.20 9.31
C LEU A 5 26.57 -8.64 8.22
N LEU A 6 26.95 -9.62 7.41
CA LEU A 6 26.09 -10.15 6.35
C LEU A 6 24.87 -10.88 6.93
N THR A 7 25.04 -11.67 7.99
CA THR A 7 23.92 -12.33 8.69
C THR A 7 22.97 -11.31 9.32
N ALA A 8 23.50 -10.27 9.97
CA ALA A 8 22.69 -9.19 10.54
C ALA A 8 21.89 -8.44 9.46
N PHE A 9 22.53 -8.18 8.31
CA PHE A 9 21.88 -7.55 7.16
C PHE A 9 20.74 -8.40 6.58
N CYS A 10 20.94 -9.71 6.45
CA CYS A 10 19.90 -10.64 5.98
C CYS A 10 18.69 -10.69 6.93
N ILE A 11 18.91 -10.68 8.25
CA ILE A 11 17.83 -10.66 9.24
C ILE A 11 17.03 -9.35 9.11
N PHE A 12 17.71 -8.20 8.97
CA PHE A 12 17.06 -6.91 8.86
C PHE A 12 16.14 -6.79 7.63
N ILE A 13 16.57 -7.32 6.47
CA ILE A 13 15.77 -7.28 5.22
C ILE A 13 14.47 -8.09 5.33
N SER A 14 14.48 -9.18 6.09
CA SER A 14 13.29 -10.03 6.25
C SER A 14 12.13 -9.30 6.97
N CYS A 15 12.44 -8.36 7.85
CA CYS A 15 11.45 -7.62 8.63
C CYS A 15 10.65 -6.59 7.78
N VAL A 16 11.23 -6.05 6.71
CA VAL A 16 10.61 -4.98 5.92
C VAL A 16 9.62 -5.50 4.85
N SER A 17 9.60 -6.81 4.60
CA SER A 17 8.85 -7.42 3.50
C SER A 17 7.33 -7.47 3.73
N TYR A 18 6.85 -7.23 4.95
CA TYR A 18 5.45 -7.42 5.36
C TYR A 18 4.57 -6.16 5.32
N SER A 19 5.10 -5.00 4.91
CA SER A 19 4.35 -3.73 4.90
C SER A 19 4.04 -3.20 3.50
N GLN A 20 3.50 -4.05 2.61
CA GLN A 20 3.07 -3.61 1.29
C GLN A 20 1.75 -2.83 1.38
N GLN A 21 1.79 -1.55 1.02
CA GLN A 21 0.64 -0.66 0.99
C GLN A 21 0.58 0.04 -0.37
N ILE A 22 -0.62 0.21 -0.92
CA ILE A 22 -0.82 1.04 -2.11
C ILE A 22 -1.18 2.44 -1.64
N SER A 23 -0.40 3.42 -2.06
CA SER A 23 -0.67 4.85 -1.85
C SER A 23 -1.12 5.48 -3.17
N ILE A 24 -2.23 6.22 -3.12
CA ILE A 24 -2.89 6.83 -4.27
C ILE A 24 -3.06 8.33 -3.99
N THR A 25 -2.80 9.16 -4.98
CA THR A 25 -3.15 10.59 -4.96
C THR A 25 -4.21 10.83 -6.03
N ILE A 26 -5.31 11.47 -5.65
CA ILE A 26 -6.45 11.75 -6.53
C ILE A 26 -6.49 13.24 -6.80
N THR A 27 -6.49 13.61 -8.07
CA THR A 27 -6.58 14.99 -8.54
C THR A 27 -7.66 15.11 -9.60
N ASP A 28 -8.27 16.29 -9.71
CA ASP A 28 -9.14 16.65 -10.83
C ASP A 28 -8.30 16.89 -12.10
N SER A 29 -8.69 16.34 -13.24
CA SER A 29 -7.90 16.44 -14.48
C SER A 29 -7.95 17.82 -15.15
N LEU A 30 -8.98 18.62 -14.87
CA LEU A 30 -9.17 19.95 -15.44
C LEU A 30 -8.44 21.01 -14.61
N THR A 31 -8.54 20.92 -13.28
CA THR A 31 -7.96 21.92 -12.38
C THR A 31 -6.61 21.51 -11.80
N ASN A 32 -6.25 20.22 -11.86
CA ASN A 32 -5.10 19.63 -11.16
C ASN A 32 -5.15 19.78 -9.62
N GLU A 33 -6.30 20.14 -9.06
CA GLU A 33 -6.48 20.25 -7.62
C GLU A 33 -6.66 18.89 -6.98
N TYR A 34 -6.23 18.75 -5.72
CA TYR A 34 -6.45 17.52 -4.95
C TYR A 34 -7.94 17.31 -4.70
N LEU A 35 -8.39 16.06 -4.89
CA LEU A 35 -9.78 15.70 -4.65
C LEU A 35 -9.92 15.02 -3.27
N PRO A 36 -10.38 15.74 -2.24
CA PRO A 36 -10.60 15.17 -0.93
C PRO A 36 -11.87 14.33 -0.89
N PHE A 37 -11.89 13.36 0.01
CA PHE A 37 -13.05 12.51 0.30
C PHE A 37 -13.55 11.65 -0.88
N ALA A 38 -12.75 11.50 -1.93
CA ALA A 38 -13.03 10.57 -3.00
C ALA A 38 -12.88 9.12 -2.51
N THR A 39 -13.83 8.27 -2.86
CA THR A 39 -13.82 6.86 -2.48
C THR A 39 -13.04 6.04 -3.51
N VAL A 40 -12.07 5.27 -3.03
CA VAL A 40 -11.32 4.30 -3.85
C VAL A 40 -11.72 2.90 -3.42
N TYR A 41 -12.08 2.08 -4.40
CA TYR A 41 -12.47 0.69 -4.17
C TYR A 41 -11.71 -0.24 -5.08
N LEU A 42 -11.12 -1.30 -4.51
CA LEU A 42 -10.46 -2.35 -5.28
C LEU A 42 -11.48 -3.45 -5.62
N LYS A 43 -11.82 -3.53 -6.91
CA LYS A 43 -12.86 -4.42 -7.44
C LYS A 43 -12.68 -5.87 -6.96
N ASN A 44 -13.79 -6.51 -6.57
CA ASN A 44 -13.85 -7.92 -6.14
C ASN A 44 -13.02 -8.25 -4.88
N THR A 45 -12.59 -7.25 -4.10
CA THR A 45 -11.83 -7.50 -2.85
C THR A 45 -12.58 -7.12 -1.58
N GLY A 46 -13.62 -6.28 -1.69
CA GLY A 46 -14.25 -5.67 -0.51
C GLY A 46 -13.36 -4.64 0.20
N ILE A 47 -12.19 -4.31 -0.35
CA ILE A 47 -11.24 -3.35 0.22
C ILE A 47 -11.49 -1.99 -0.43
N GLY A 48 -11.73 -0.97 0.40
CA GLY A 48 -11.86 0.41 -0.03
C GLY A 48 -11.31 1.37 1.03
N THR A 49 -11.10 2.60 0.61
CA THR A 49 -10.63 3.70 1.45
C THR A 49 -11.12 5.03 0.88
N THR A 50 -10.89 6.12 1.58
CA THR A 50 -11.29 7.48 1.18
C THR A 50 -10.08 8.40 1.22
N SER A 51 -9.97 9.33 0.25
CA SER A 51 -8.88 10.31 0.25
C SER A 51 -9.03 11.37 1.33
N ASN A 52 -7.90 11.84 1.86
CA ASN A 52 -7.84 12.94 2.82
C ASN A 52 -7.85 14.32 2.14
N PHE A 53 -7.67 15.40 2.91
CA PHE A 53 -7.61 16.78 2.41
C PHE A 53 -6.56 17.03 1.31
N ASN A 54 -5.52 16.21 1.24
CA ASN A 54 -4.45 16.30 0.25
C ASN A 54 -4.68 15.35 -0.94
N GLY A 55 -5.90 14.81 -1.10
CA GLY A 55 -6.23 13.84 -2.12
C GLY A 55 -5.54 12.48 -1.94
N LYS A 56 -4.87 12.23 -0.81
CA LYS A 56 -4.13 10.98 -0.57
C LYS A 56 -5.03 9.91 0.03
N ALA A 57 -5.00 8.72 -0.55
CA ALA A 57 -5.72 7.53 -0.14
C ALA A 57 -4.73 6.36 0.01
N GLU A 58 -4.90 5.54 1.04
CA GLU A 58 -4.06 4.37 1.25
C GLU A 58 -4.88 3.08 1.37
N LEU A 59 -4.52 2.07 0.57
CA LEU A 59 -5.16 0.76 0.56
C LEU A 59 -4.22 -0.29 1.15
N LYS A 60 -4.68 -0.95 2.21
CA LYS A 60 -4.01 -2.13 2.80
C LYS A 60 -4.47 -3.38 2.05
N LEU A 61 -3.56 -3.99 1.31
CA LEU A 61 -3.85 -5.23 0.58
C LEU A 61 -3.92 -6.39 1.57
N LYS A 62 -5.05 -7.09 1.62
CA LYS A 62 -5.11 -8.43 2.23
C LYS A 62 -4.61 -9.43 1.20
N LYS A 63 -3.69 -10.31 1.60
CA LYS A 63 -3.24 -11.43 0.75
C LYS A 63 -4.46 -12.27 0.40
N LYS A 64 -4.79 -12.39 -0.89
CA LYS A 64 -5.84 -13.30 -1.34
C LYS A 64 -5.36 -14.72 -1.07
N GLU A 65 -5.95 -15.40 -0.09
CA GLU A 65 -5.75 -16.83 0.10
C GLU A 65 -6.27 -17.54 -1.15
N ARG A 66 -5.36 -18.00 -2.02
CA ARG A 66 -5.73 -18.99 -3.03
C ARG A 66 -6.06 -20.25 -2.24
N LYS A 67 -7.35 -20.57 -2.10
CA LYS A 67 -7.75 -21.93 -1.73
C LYS A 67 -7.26 -22.83 -2.85
N THR A 68 -6.16 -23.54 -2.60
CA THR A 68 -5.73 -24.66 -3.44
C THR A 68 -6.87 -25.69 -3.42
N PRO A 69 -7.29 -26.22 -4.57
CA PRO A 69 -8.20 -27.36 -4.60
C PRO A 69 -7.60 -28.58 -3.91
#